data_AF-A0A2V5Z448-F1
#
_entry.id   AF-A0A2V5Z448-F1
#
_cell.length_a   1.000
_cell.length_b   1.000
_cell.length_c   1.000
_cell.angle_alpha   90.00
_cell.angle_beta   90.00
_cell.angle_gamma   90.00
#
_symmetry.space_group_name_H-M   'P 1'
#
loop_
_entity.id
_entity.type
_entity.pdbx_description
1 polymer ?
#
loop_
_entity_poly.entity_id
_entity_poly.type
_entity_poly.pdbx_seq_one_letter_code
_entity_poly.pdbx_strand_id
1 'polypeptide(L)'
;MEIPQKLKEYIDNNRGSLPPVTDPDESLHLDSFGVIRLVAFLENELGYRVEDDELILQNFATLRNLGELLATKTPSAPTAEVKPPAQEGLPKILGEP
;
A
#
# COMPACT_ATOMS: atom_id res chain seq x y z
N MET A 1 -6.79 -14.01 -10.82
CA MET A 1 -6.27 -12.90 -10.01
C MET A 1 -7.25 -11.76 -10.14
N GLU A 2 -7.68 -11.18 -9.02
CA GLU A 2 -8.59 -10.03 -9.01
C GLU A 2 -7.77 -8.79 -8.62
N ILE A 3 -7.49 -7.91 -9.58
CA ILE A 3 -6.83 -6.63 -9.32
C ILE A 3 -7.91 -5.65 -8.88
N PRO A 4 -7.75 -4.93 -7.76
CA PRO A 4 -8.73 -3.93 -7.34
C PRO A 4 -8.92 -2.87 -8.44
N GLN A 5 -10.18 -2.56 -8.79
CA GLN A 5 -10.48 -1.55 -9.81
C GLN A 5 -9.79 -0.20 -9.51
N LYS A 6 -9.83 0.21 -8.23
CA LYS A 6 -9.21 1.45 -7.76
C LYS A 6 -7.70 1.49 -8.00
N LEU A 7 -7.01 0.35 -7.93
CA LEU A 7 -5.59 0.23 -8.26
C LEU A 7 -5.35 0.46 -9.75
N LYS A 8 -6.16 -0.18 -10.60
CA LYS A 8 -6.08 0.02 -12.05
C LYS A 8 -6.29 1.49 -12.42
N GLU A 9 -7.33 2.11 -11.86
CA GLU A 9 -7.62 3.53 -12.07
C GLU A 9 -6.47 4.42 -11.60
N TYR A 10 -5.90 4.17 -10.42
CA TYR A 10 -4.75 4.94 -9.94
C TYR A 10 -3.58 4.86 -10.92
N ILE A 11 -3.23 3.66 -11.39
CA ILE A 11 -2.14 3.47 -12.35
C ILE A 11 -2.44 4.23 -13.64
N ASP A 12 -3.63 4.05 -14.22
CA ASP A 12 -4.03 4.72 -15.47
C ASP A 12 -3.98 6.25 -15.35
N ASN A 13 -4.37 6.82 -14.20
CA ASN A 13 -4.30 8.27 -13.96
C ASN A 13 -2.89 8.81 -13.76
N ASN A 14 -1.94 7.98 -13.30
CA ASN A 14 -0.56 8.40 -13.01
C ASN A 14 0.42 8.07 -14.15
N ARG A 15 -0.05 7.45 -15.23
CA ARG A 15 0.73 7.08 -16.43
C ARG A 15 1.07 8.22 -17.38
N GLY A 16 0.68 9.46 -17.02
CA GLY A 16 1.02 10.66 -17.79
C GLY A 16 0.39 10.66 -19.18
N SER A 17 1.21 10.43 -20.22
CA SER A 17 0.76 10.40 -21.63
C SER A 17 0.60 8.99 -22.19
N LEU A 18 0.90 7.95 -21.41
CA LEU A 18 0.72 6.57 -21.85
C LEU A 18 -0.77 6.20 -21.85
N PRO A 19 -1.23 5.35 -22.79
CA PRO A 19 -2.59 4.86 -22.79
C PRO A 19 -2.88 4.01 -21.54
N PRO A 20 -4.16 3.78 -21.24
CA PRO A 20 -4.54 2.88 -20.17
C PRO A 20 -3.93 1.49 -20.34
N VAL A 21 -3.56 0.84 -19.23
CA VAL A 21 -3.06 -0.53 -19.25
C VAL A 21 -4.19 -1.44 -19.72
N THR A 22 -3.95 -2.15 -20.82
CA THR A 22 -4.88 -3.14 -21.39
C THR A 22 -4.36 -4.56 -21.23
N ASP A 23 -3.04 -4.74 -21.27
CA ASP A 23 -2.36 -6.02 -21.06
C ASP A 23 -1.72 -6.08 -19.66
N PRO A 24 -1.99 -7.11 -18.86
CA PRO A 24 -1.49 -7.20 -17.49
C PRO A 24 0.01 -7.55 -17.39
N ASP A 25 0.61 -8.05 -18.48
CA ASP A 25 2.03 -8.38 -18.59
C ASP A 25 2.84 -7.21 -19.19
N GLU A 26 2.18 -6.15 -19.66
CA GLU A 26 2.83 -4.91 -20.08
C GLU A 26 3.53 -4.22 -18.90
N SER A 27 4.69 -3.64 -19.20
CA SER A 27 5.44 -2.83 -18.24
C SER A 27 4.66 -1.58 -17.83
N LEU A 28 4.59 -1.33 -16.53
CA LEU A 28 3.98 -0.12 -15.99
C LEU A 28 4.84 1.13 -16.17
N HIS A 29 6.12 0.97 -16.51
CA HIS A 29 7.09 2.06 -16.69
C HIS A 29 7.18 2.98 -15.46
N LEU A 30 7.12 2.39 -14.26
CA LEU A 30 7.27 3.13 -13.01
C LEU A 30 8.75 3.38 -12.71
N ASP A 31 9.11 4.64 -12.52
CA ASP A 31 10.39 5.01 -11.92
C ASP A 31 10.40 4.74 -10.41
N SER A 32 11.58 4.82 -9.77
CA SER A 32 11.72 4.62 -8.32
C SER A 32 10.77 5.49 -7.51
N PHE A 33 10.54 6.75 -7.92
CA PHE A 33 9.58 7.63 -7.24
C PHE A 33 8.11 7.27 -7.53
N GLY A 34 7.84 6.68 -8.71
CA GLY A 34 6.53 6.12 -9.04
C GLY A 34 6.19 4.94 -8.13
N VAL A 35 7.16 4.07 -7.86
CA VAL A 35 6.99 2.93 -6.94
C VAL A 35 6.68 3.39 -5.52
N ILE A 36 7.41 4.38 -4.99
CA ILE A 36 7.12 4.91 -3.64
C ILE A 36 5.70 5.49 -3.54
N ARG A 37 5.24 6.21 -4.57
CA ARG A 37 3.87 6.76 -4.60
C ARG A 37 2.82 5.65 -4.68
N LEU A 38 3.08 4.62 -5.49
CA LEU A 38 2.20 3.47 -5.59
C LEU A 38 2.10 2.71 -4.26
N VAL A 39 3.22 2.50 -3.56
CA VAL A 39 3.24 1.87 -2.24
C VAL A 39 2.40 2.68 -1.25
N ALA A 40 2.61 4.00 -1.19
CA ALA A 40 1.80 4.86 -0.33
C ALA A 40 0.30 4.75 -0.66
N PHE A 41 -0.07 4.65 -1.94
CA PHE A 41 -1.45 4.40 -2.35
C PHE A 41 -1.97 3.03 -1.89
N LEU A 42 -1.20 1.96 -2.07
CA LEU A 42 -1.58 0.61 -1.62
C LEU A 42 -1.83 0.57 -0.11
N GLU A 43 -0.99 1.24 0.68
CA GLU A 43 -1.08 1.26 2.14
C GLU A 43 -2.25 2.12 2.65
N ASN A 44 -2.41 3.33 2.10
CA ASN A 44 -3.39 4.29 2.60
C ASN A 44 -4.79 4.06 2.03
N GLU A 45 -4.90 3.71 0.74
CA GLU A 45 -6.19 3.62 0.05
C GLU A 45 -6.75 2.21 -0.01
N LEU A 46 -5.89 1.19 0.03
CA LEU A 46 -6.28 -0.22 -0.09
C LEU A 46 -5.91 -1.05 1.15
N GLY A 47 -5.10 -0.51 2.07
CA GLY A 47 -4.72 -1.18 3.31
C GLY A 47 -3.74 -2.36 3.14
N TYR A 48 -3.04 -2.43 2.01
CA TYR A 48 -1.99 -3.42 1.79
C TYR A 48 -0.66 -2.90 2.28
N ARG A 49 -0.15 -3.47 3.39
CA ARG A 49 1.19 -3.18 3.89
C ARG A 49 2.25 -3.81 2.98
N VAL A 50 3.21 -3.00 2.53
CA VAL A 50 4.37 -3.45 1.75
C VAL A 50 5.59 -3.37 2.66
N GLU A 51 6.28 -4.51 2.86
CA GLU A 51 7.50 -4.57 3.65
C GLU A 51 8.70 -4.08 2.83
N ASP A 52 9.76 -3.60 3.51
CA ASP A 52 10.94 -3.03 2.86
C ASP A 52 11.65 -4.03 1.91
N ASP A 53 11.62 -5.33 2.24
CA ASP A 53 12.19 -6.39 1.40
C ASP A 53 11.38 -6.60 0.10
N GLU A 54 10.09 -6.25 0.11
CA GLU A 54 9.20 -6.36 -1.05
C GLU A 54 9.27 -5.13 -1.96
N LEU A 55 9.93 -4.06 -1.55
CA LEU A 55 10.16 -2.82 -2.31
C LEU A 55 11.21 -2.99 -3.42
N ILE A 56 11.11 -4.09 -4.16
CA ILE A 56 11.93 -4.38 -5.33
C ILE A 56 11.16 -4.04 -6.61
N LEU A 57 11.82 -3.35 -7.55
CA LEU A 57 11.18 -2.86 -8.79
C LEU A 57 10.46 -3.97 -9.58
N GLN A 58 10.94 -5.20 -9.52
CA GLN A 58 10.33 -6.36 -10.19
C GLN A 58 8.91 -6.65 -9.71
N ASN A 59 8.61 -6.45 -8.42
CA ASN A 59 7.26 -6.66 -7.87
C ASN A 59 6.26 -5.63 -8.41
N PHE A 60 6.73 -4.48 -8.91
CA PHE A 60 5.91 -3.38 -9.42
C PHE A 60 6.03 -3.23 -10.95
N ALA A 61 6.66 -4.19 -11.63
CA ALA A 61 6.97 -4.09 -13.05
C ALA A 61 5.72 -4.14 -13.94
N THR A 62 4.76 -5.00 -13.60
CA THR A 62 3.54 -5.25 -14.39
C THR A 62 2.32 -5.34 -13.47
N LEU A 63 1.11 -5.23 -14.03
CA LEU A 63 -0.11 -5.47 -13.24
C LEU A 63 -0.16 -6.91 -12.71
N ARG A 64 0.36 -7.89 -13.47
CA ARG A 64 0.44 -9.28 -13.02
C ARG A 64 1.29 -9.41 -11.76
N ASN A 65 2.51 -8.85 -11.77
CA ASN A 65 3.40 -8.89 -10.60
C ASN A 65 2.76 -8.24 -9.38
N LEU A 66 2.06 -7.11 -9.57
CA LEU A 66 1.29 -6.47 -8.49
C LEU A 66 0.18 -7.39 -7.99
N GLY A 67 -0.58 -8.02 -8.88
CA GLY A 67 -1.62 -8.97 -8.51
C GLY A 67 -1.09 -10.15 -7.70
N GLU A 68 0.09 -10.65 -8.04
CA GLU A 68 0.78 -11.70 -7.30
C GLU A 68 1.25 -11.23 -5.93
N LEU A 69 1.84 -10.03 -5.84
CA LEU A 69 2.24 -9.41 -4.57
C LEU A 69 1.03 -9.18 -3.66
N LEU A 70 -0.10 -8.73 -4.21
CA LEU A 70 -1.32 -8.51 -3.42
C LEU A 70 -2.00 -9.82 -3.02
N ALA A 71 -1.88 -10.88 -3.83
CA ALA A 71 -2.45 -12.18 -3.52
C ALA A 71 -1.78 -12.86 -2.31
N THR A 72 -0.53 -12.53 -1.99
CA THR A 72 0.13 -13.01 -0.77
C THR A 72 -0.27 -12.21 0.47
N LYS A 73 -1.04 -11.12 0.30
CA LYS A 73 -1.38 -10.18 1.36
C LYS A 73 -2.87 -10.20 1.66
N THR A 74 -3.19 -10.12 2.94
CA THR A 74 -4.56 -9.83 3.39
C THR A 74 -4.70 -8.32 3.55
N PRO A 75 -5.67 -7.66 2.89
CA PRO A 75 -5.92 -6.25 3.10
C PRO A 75 -6.30 -6.04 4.57
N SER A 76 -5.50 -5.28 5.30
CA SER A 76 -5.91 -4.75 6.60
C SER A 76 -6.77 -3.52 6.34
N ALA A 77 -7.71 -3.18 7.23
CA ALA A 77 -8.44 -1.92 7.06
C ALA A 77 -7.45 -0.75 6.94
N PRO A 78 -7.65 0.22 6.01
CA PRO A 78 -6.75 1.36 5.87
C PRO A 78 -6.63 2.04 7.24
N THR A 79 -5.40 2.13 7.74
CA THR A 79 -5.10 2.61 9.10
C THR A 79 -5.38 4.10 9.19
N ALA A 80 -6.66 4.45 9.35
CA ALA A 80 -7.13 5.75 9.78
C ALA A 80 -7.49 5.72 11.27
N GLU A 81 -6.85 4.90 12.10
CA GLU A 81 -6.98 4.96 13.56
C GLU A 81 -5.66 4.59 14.23
N VAL A 82 -4.74 5.56 14.33
CA VAL A 82 -3.85 5.58 15.50
C VAL A 82 -4.71 6.06 16.66
N LYS A 83 -5.47 5.14 17.27
CA LYS A 83 -5.95 5.37 18.63
C LYS A 83 -4.69 5.43 19.50
N PRO A 84 -4.36 6.56 20.15
CA PRO A 84 -3.20 6.59 21.03
C PRO A 84 -3.33 5.47 22.07
N PRO A 85 -2.25 4.78 22.45
CA PRO A 85 -2.31 3.90 23.60
C PRO A 85 -2.79 4.76 24.77
N ALA A 86 -3.96 4.40 25.30
CA ALA A 86 -4.47 4.98 26.52
C ALA A 86 -3.34 4.90 27.53
N GLN A 87 -2.84 6.06 27.96
CA GLN A 87 -1.83 6.14 29.00
C GLN A 87 -2.45 5.47 30.23
N GLU A 88 -1.96 4.26 30.49
CA GLU A 88 -2.30 3.44 31.63
C GLU A 88 -2.10 4.30 32.88
N GLY A 89 -3.17 4.44 33.65
CA GLY A 89 -3.24 5.38 34.76
C GLY A 89 -2.04 5.25 35.69
N LEU A 90 -1.35 6.37 35.91
CA LEU A 90 -0.43 6.52 37.02
C LEU A 90 -1.15 6.08 38.31
N PRO A 91 -0.66 5.05 39.03
CA PRO A 91 -1.24 4.70 40.30
C PRO A 91 -1.00 5.87 41.26
N LYS A 92 -2.11 6.40 41.78
CA LYS A 92 -2.16 7.38 42.86
C LYS A 92 -1.54 6.76 44.10
N ILE A 93 -0.26 7.02 44.34
CA ILE A 93 0.38 6.67 45.62
C ILE A 93 -0.30 7.49 46.73
N LEU A 94 -0.91 6.76 47.66
CA LEU A 94 -1.62 7.22 48.84
C LEU A 94 -0.70 7.06 50.06
N GLY A 95 -0.66 8.06 50.94
CA GLY A 95 -0.14 8.00 52.32
C GLY A 95 1.32 8.47 52.46
N GLU A 96 1.59 9.65 53.05
CA GLU A 96 1.68 9.96 54.50
C GLU A 96 3.04 9.54 55.11
N PRO A 97 3.54 10.14 56.22
CA PRO A 97 2.88 11.03 57.20
C PRO A 97 3.31 12.51 57.15
#